data_AF-A0A7C8D417-F1
#
_entry.id   AF-A0A7C8D417-F1
#
_cell.length_a   1.000
_cell.length_b   1.000
_cell.length_c   1.000
_cell.angle_alpha   90.00
_cell.angle_beta   90.00
_cell.angle_gamma   90.00
#
_symmetry.space_group_name_H-M   'P 1'
#
loop_
_entity.id
_entity.type
_entity.pdbx_description
1 polymer ?
#
loop_
_entity_poly.entity_id
_entity_poly.type
_entity_poly.pdbx_seq_one_letter_code
_entity_poly.pdbx_strand_id
1 'polypeptide(L)' 'MRFLEPEDPIALAALEYLLDRNATDITKLLEWLPSAQTRRDRLAILQRANSLMEELEYAVNRIAEVE' A
#
# COMPACT_ATOMS: atom_id res chain seq x y z
N MET A 1 -17.97 25.61 1.76
CA MET A 1 -17.55 24.53 0.83
C MET A 1 -18.57 23.42 0.92
N ARG A 2 -19.21 23.06 -0.19
CA ARG A 2 -19.98 21.83 -0.29
C ARG A 2 -18.94 20.75 -0.57
N PHE A 3 -18.73 19.82 0.37
CA PHE A 3 -18.02 18.59 0.04
C PHE A 3 -18.84 17.93 -1.07
N LEU A 4 -18.26 17.81 -2.27
CA LEU A 4 -18.84 16.94 -3.28
C LEU A 4 -18.69 15.53 -2.73
N GLU A 5 -19.77 14.76 -2.76
CA GLU A 5 -19.69 13.34 -2.43
C GLU A 5 -18.84 12.67 -3.53
N PRO A 6 -17.99 11.68 -3.18
CA PRO A 6 -17.19 10.96 -4.16
C PRO A 6 -18.07 10.36 -5.25
N GLU A 7 -17.52 10.22 -6.47
CA GLU A 7 -18.24 9.58 -7.58
C GLU A 7 -18.58 8.12 -7.26
N ASP A 8 -17.69 7.43 -6.53
CA ASP A 8 -17.91 6.09 -5.98
C ASP A 8 -17.34 6.01 -4.54
N PRO A 9 -18.17 6.26 -3.51
CA PRO A 9 -17.70 6.29 -2.11
C PRO A 9 -17.30 4.91 -1.59
N ILE A 10 -17.81 3.82 -2.18
CA ILE A 10 -17.42 2.46 -1.79
C ILE A 10 -16.04 2.15 -2.33
N ALA A 11 -15.78 2.49 -3.60
CA ALA A 11 -14.46 2.35 -4.19
C ALA A 11 -13.42 3.19 -3.45
N LEU A 12 -13.73 4.45 -3.13
CA LEU A 12 -12.85 5.32 -2.36
C LEU A 12 -12.48 4.71 -1.01
N ALA A 13 -13.47 4.26 -0.22
CA ALA A 13 -13.21 3.63 1.08
C ALA A 13 -12.36 2.35 0.97
N ALA A 14 -12.55 1.56 -0.09
CA ALA A 14 -11.73 0.37 -0.35
C ALA A 14 -10.28 0.71 -0.69
N LEU A 15 -10.06 1.79 -1.46
CA LEU A 15 -8.72 2.26 -1.83
C LEU A 15 -7.98 2.88 -0.64
N GLU A 16 -8.66 3.66 0.19
CA GLU A 16 -8.11 4.19 1.45
C GLU A 16 -7.68 3.05 2.39
N TYR A 17 -8.52 2.02 2.52
CA TYR A 17 -8.17 0.83 3.30
C TYR A 17 -6.92 0.11 2.74
N LEU A 18 -6.82 -0.03 1.41
CA LEU A 18 -5.65 -0.63 0.76
C LEU A 18 -4.38 0.20 0.99
N LEU A 19 -4.48 1.53 0.89
CA LEU A 19 -3.38 2.45 1.15
C LEU A 19 -2.82 2.24 2.57
N ASP A 20 -3.68 2.30 3.58
CA ASP A 20 -3.29 2.16 4.99
C ASP A 20 -2.69 0.79 5.29
N ARG A 21 -3.33 -0.26 4.78
CA ARG A 21 -2.87 -1.64 4.96
C ARG A 21 -1.50 -1.86 4.33
N ASN A 22 -1.33 -1.45 3.07
CA ASN A 22 -0.09 -1.71 2.34
C ASN A 22 1.07 -0.91 2.93
N ALA A 23 0.85 0.36 3.33
CA ALA A 23 1.85 1.16 4.04
C ALA A 23 2.28 0.49 5.35
N THR A 24 1.32 -0.04 6.12
CA THR A 24 1.59 -0.78 7.36
C THR A 24 2.40 -2.05 7.11
N ASP A 25 2.02 -2.84 6.10
CA ASP A 25 2.69 -4.10 5.77
C ASP A 25 4.10 -3.87 5.23
N ILE A 26 4.32 -2.86 4.39
CA ILE A 26 5.66 -2.45 3.94
C ILE A 26 6.55 -2.06 5.12
N THR A 27 6.03 -1.28 6.06
CA THR A 27 6.78 -0.85 7.25
C THR A 27 7.27 -2.07 8.04
N LYS A 28 6.39 -3.04 8.31
CA LYS A 28 6.76 -4.29 9.00
C LYS A 28 7.79 -5.13 8.24
N LEU A 29 7.65 -5.22 6.92
CA LEU A 29 8.62 -5.93 6.08
C LEU A 29 10.02 -5.31 6.19
N LEU A 30 10.11 -3.98 6.16
CA LEU A 30 11.37 -3.27 6.29
C LEU A 30 11.95 -3.37 7.71
N GLU A 31 11.12 -3.44 8.75
CA GLU A 31 11.55 -3.75 10.12
C GLU A 31 12.13 -5.16 10.25
N TRP A 32 11.58 -6.15 9.52
CA TRP A 32 12.09 -7.52 9.52
C TRP A 32 13.34 -7.74 8.67
N LEU A 33 13.57 -6.90 7.66
CA LEU A 33 14.71 -6.99 6.75
C LEU A 33 16.08 -7.10 7.46
N PRO A 34 16.44 -6.27 8.46
CA PRO A 34 17.73 -6.40 9.15
C PRO A 34 17.89 -7.71 9.91
N SER A 35 16.79 -8.27 10.44
CA SER A 35 16.77 -9.50 11.24
C SER A 35 16.74 -10.79 10.42
N ALA A 36 16.56 -10.70 9.10
CA ALA A 36 16.51 -11.86 8.23
C ALA A 36 17.87 -12.61 8.18
N GLN A 37 17.83 -13.91 8.43
CA GLN A 37 19.02 -14.74 8.65
C GLN A 37 19.79 -15.06 7.36
N THR A 38 19.11 -15.08 6.20
CA THR A 38 19.73 -15.45 4.92
C THR A 38 19.54 -14.37 3.85
N ARG A 39 20.45 -14.33 2.87
CA ARG A 39 20.31 -13.51 1.66
C ARG A 39 18.98 -13.78 0.94
N ARG A 40 18.56 -15.05 0.89
CA ARG A 40 17.30 -15.45 0.25
C ARG A 40 16.10 -14.82 0.95
N ASP A 41 16.07 -14.85 2.28
CA ASP A 41 14.96 -14.28 3.05
C ASP A 41 14.91 -12.75 2.91
N ARG A 42 16.08 -12.09 2.89
CA ARG A 42 16.17 -10.65 2.60
C ARG A 42 15.60 -10.31 1.21
N LEU A 43 15.93 -11.10 0.19
CA LEU A 43 15.39 -10.91 -1.15
C LEU A 43 13.88 -11.15 -1.20
N ALA A 44 13.36 -12.15 -0.49
CA ALA A 44 11.91 -12.39 -0.41
C ALA A 44 11.17 -11.22 0.24
N ILE A 45 11.73 -10.65 1.31
CA ILE A 45 11.19 -9.43 1.96
C ILE A 45 11.18 -8.26 0.97
N LEU A 46 12.30 -8.01 0.29
CA LEU A 46 12.39 -6.92 -0.70
C LEU A 46 11.43 -7.10 -1.87
N GLN A 47 11.30 -8.31 -2.40
CA GLN A 47 10.35 -8.63 -3.46
C GLN A 47 8.92 -8.34 -3.02
N ARG A 48 8.54 -8.74 -1.80
CA ARG A 48 7.20 -8.47 -1.28
C ARG A 48 6.96 -6.97 -1.03
N ALA A 49 7.94 -6.27 -0.48
CA ALA A 49 7.85 -4.83 -0.26
C ALA A 49 7.66 -4.08 -1.60
N ASN A 50 8.39 -4.47 -2.65
CA ASN A 50 8.24 -3.89 -3.98
C ASN A 50 6.83 -4.10 -4.56
N SER A 51 6.29 -5.32 -4.47
CA SER A 51 4.91 -5.57 -4.94
C SER A 51 3.87 -4.74 -4.18
N LEU A 52 4.02 -4.58 -2.86
CA LEU A 52 3.13 -3.72 -2.08
C LEU A 52 3.29 -2.24 -2.43
N MET A 53 4.49 -1.79 -2.80
CA MET A 53 4.73 -0.43 -3.29
C MET A 53 4.02 -0.17 -4.61
N GLU A 54 4.03 -1.13 -5.54
CA GLU A 54 3.28 -1.04 -6.80
C GLU A 54 1.76 -0.94 -6.55
N GLU A 55 1.23 -1.75 -5.62
CA GLU A 55 -0.18 -1.66 -5.21
C GLU A 55 -0.51 -0.31 -4.54
N LEU A 56 0.42 0.23 -3.75
CA LEU A 56 0.25 1.52 -3.08
C LEU A 56 0.25 2.68 -4.08
N GLU A 57 1.14 2.67 -5.06
CA GLU A 57 1.15 3.62 -6.17
C GLU A 57 -0.16 3.54 -6.97
N TYR A 58 -0.63 2.33 -7.28
CA TYR A 58 -1.93 2.13 -7.91
C TYR A 58 -3.08 2.73 -7.09
N ALA A 59 -3.12 2.46 -5.77
CA ALA A 59 -4.17 2.96 -4.90
C ALA A 59 -4.20 4.49 -4.86
N VAL A 60 -3.04 5.14 -4.70
CA VAL A 60 -2.93 6.62 -4.69
C VAL A 60 -3.42 7.23 -6.00
N ASN A 61 -2.99 6.68 -7.14
CA ASN A 61 -3.43 7.19 -8.43
C ASN A 61 -4.94 7.01 -8.63
N ARG A 62 -5.49 5.87 -8.18
CA ARG A 62 -6.92 5.58 -8.32
C ARG A 62 -7.79 6.43 -7.37
N ILE A 63 -7.32 6.74 -6.17
CA ILE A 63 -7.98 7.67 -5.24
C ILE A 63 -8.18 9.02 -5.93
N ALA A 64 -7.13 9.58 -6.54
CA ALA A 64 -7.21 10.85 -7.25
C ALA A 64 -8.20 10.86 -8.43
N GLU A 65 -8.57 9.69 -8.96
CA GLU A 65 -9.58 9.55 -10.04
C GLU A 65 -11.01 9.42 -9.52
N VAL A 66 -11.21 9.08 -8.23
CA VAL A 66 -12.55 8.82 -7.65
C VAL A 66 -12.93 9.79 -6.52
N GLU A 67 -11.98 10.62 -6.07
CA GLU A 67 -12.15 11.78 -5.16
C GLU A 67 -12.95 12.95 -5.79
#